data_AF-A0AAD5M6W9-F1
#
_entry.id   AF-A0AAD5M6W9-F1
#
_cell.length_a   1.000
_cell.length_b   1.000
_cell.length_c   1.000
_cell.angle_alpha   90.00
_cell.angle_beta   90.00
_cell.angle_gamma   90.00
#
_symmetry.space_group_name_H-M   'P 1'
#
loop_
_entity.id
_entity.type
_entity.pdbx_description
1 polymer ?
#
loop_
_entity_poly.entity_id
_entity_poly.type
_entity_poly.pdbx_seq_one_letter_code
_entity_poly.pdbx_strand_id
1 'polypeptide(L)'
;MCLCGLRARLSAGSEAEASSCELRHLPPITDDRPIRKMKAHHHRHHRREWKDGLMFSNLVYVLAGLISLSCGQYFCALFQMGAAVASTMFHRSKETRFLLVDALISSTLAIVFIFFAAHTLRNEWYGILAIKLVQGALCVFTWIYCGLPGGARYDKWHARWHYVSGVTTITTTCFLALYLPEFDLIMHELVKDYMLVASWFA
;
A
#
# COMPACT_ATOMS: atom_id res chain seq x y z
N MET A 1 -11.86 6.09 -9.92
CA MET A 1 -12.36 6.07 -11.32
C MET A 1 -11.71 4.89 -12.05
N CYS A 2 -12.50 3.89 -12.46
CA CYS A 2 -12.01 2.70 -13.17
C CYS A 2 -11.96 2.96 -14.69
N LEU A 3 -10.76 2.90 -15.28
CA LEU A 3 -10.52 3.05 -16.73
C LEU A 3 -10.81 1.78 -17.55
N CYS A 4 -11.75 0.93 -17.11
CA CYS A 4 -12.07 -0.32 -17.81
C CYS A 4 -13.00 -0.14 -19.03
N GLY A 5 -13.45 1.09 -19.33
CA GLY A 5 -14.44 1.36 -20.38
C GLY A 5 -13.90 1.74 -21.77
N LEU A 6 -12.61 2.03 -21.93
CA LEU A 6 -12.10 2.59 -23.20
C LEU A 6 -11.65 1.55 -24.25
N ARG A 7 -11.54 0.27 -23.89
CA ARG A 7 -11.02 -0.75 -24.82
C ARG A 7 -12.08 -1.39 -25.72
N ALA A 8 -13.36 -1.08 -25.51
CA ALA A 8 -14.48 -1.74 -26.21
C ALA A 8 -15.09 -0.93 -27.37
N ARG A 9 -14.48 0.20 -27.78
CA ARG A 9 -15.05 1.07 -28.84
C ARG A 9 -14.14 1.37 -30.04
N LEU A 10 -13.00 0.68 -30.19
CA LEU A 10 -12.09 0.91 -31.33
C LEU A 10 -12.06 -0.24 -32.34
N SER A 11 -12.98 -1.19 -32.26
CA SER A 11 -13.12 -2.29 -33.24
C SER A 11 -14.41 -2.14 -34.06
N ALA A 12 -14.50 -1.09 -34.86
CA ALA A 12 -15.49 -1.00 -35.94
C ALA A 12 -15.00 -0.07 -37.06
N GLY A 13 -14.48 -0.68 -38.13
CA GLY A 13 -14.49 -0.14 -39.50
C GLY A 13 -13.39 0.86 -39.86
N SER A 14 -12.42 0.41 -40.68
CA SER A 14 -12.23 0.94 -42.04
C SER A 14 -11.09 0.16 -42.71
N GLU A 15 -11.42 -0.54 -43.79
CA GLU A 15 -10.45 -1.00 -44.80
C GLU A 15 -9.96 0.22 -45.59
N ALA A 16 -8.64 0.40 -45.72
CA ALA A 16 -7.98 0.98 -46.88
C ALA A 16 -6.44 0.95 -46.70
N GLU A 17 -5.81 0.21 -47.61
CA GLU A 17 -4.48 0.39 -48.20
C GLU A 17 -3.21 0.40 -47.34
N ALA A 18 -2.42 -0.64 -47.64
CA ALA A 18 -1.09 -0.94 -47.18
C ALA A 18 -0.03 0.02 -47.72
N SER A 19 0.92 0.39 -46.86
CA SER A 19 2.32 0.58 -47.26
C SER A 19 3.25 0.36 -46.08
N SER A 20 4.01 -0.74 -46.18
CA SER A 20 5.35 -0.97 -45.63
C SER A 20 5.68 -0.48 -44.20
N CYS A 21 5.48 -1.35 -43.22
CA CYS A 21 6.34 -1.42 -42.05
C CYS A 21 6.44 -2.89 -41.64
N GLU A 22 7.45 -3.60 -42.15
CA GLU A 22 7.77 -4.96 -41.73
C GLU A 22 8.21 -4.96 -40.26
N LEU A 23 7.24 -5.01 -39.35
CA LEU A 23 7.47 -5.49 -38.00
C LEU A 23 7.80 -6.97 -38.09
N ARG A 24 9.09 -7.29 -37.93
CA ARG A 24 9.62 -8.65 -37.77
C ARG A 24 8.74 -9.41 -36.75
N HIS A 25 7.89 -10.29 -37.27
CA HIS A 25 7.03 -11.16 -36.47
C HIS A 25 7.91 -12.05 -35.60
N LEU A 26 7.99 -11.74 -34.30
CA LEU A 26 8.49 -12.69 -33.33
C LEU A 26 7.51 -13.86 -33.26
N PRO A 27 7.99 -15.12 -33.29
CA PRO A 27 7.11 -16.27 -33.17
C PRO A 27 6.34 -16.20 -31.85
N PRO A 28 5.08 -16.65 -31.82
CA PRO A 28 4.32 -16.72 -30.58
C PRO A 28 5.09 -17.57 -29.58
N ILE A 29 5.30 -17.04 -28.38
CA ILE A 29 5.86 -17.81 -27.26
C ILE A 29 4.83 -18.90 -26.93
N THR A 30 5.03 -20.09 -27.48
CA THR A 30 4.33 -21.30 -27.07
C THR A 30 4.97 -21.77 -25.77
N ASP A 31 4.45 -21.30 -24.65
CA ASP A 31 4.80 -21.85 -23.34
C ASP A 31 4.10 -23.22 -23.24
N ASP A 32 4.74 -24.27 -23.77
CA ASP A 32 4.28 -25.68 -23.73
C ASP A 32 4.29 -26.29 -22.32
N ARG A 33 4.37 -25.46 -21.28
CA ARG A 33 4.24 -25.93 -19.91
C ARG A 33 2.78 -26.29 -19.69
N PRO A 34 2.49 -27.52 -19.21
CA PRO A 34 1.12 -27.91 -18.91
C PRO A 34 0.57 -26.90 -17.91
N ILE A 35 -0.44 -26.14 -18.32
CA ILE A 35 -1.28 -25.33 -17.44
C ILE A 35 -1.94 -26.34 -16.51
N ARG A 36 -1.27 -26.63 -15.40
CA ARG A 36 -1.78 -27.49 -14.35
C ARG A 36 -3.12 -26.87 -13.97
N LYS A 37 -4.21 -27.58 -14.26
CA LYS A 37 -5.58 -27.19 -13.93
C LYS A 37 -5.72 -27.14 -12.40
N MET A 38 -5.15 -26.13 -11.77
CA MET A 38 -5.24 -25.85 -10.34
C MET A 38 -6.50 -25.04 -10.02
N LYS A 39 -7.46 -24.96 -10.96
CA LYS A 39 -8.70 -24.19 -10.87
C LYS A 39 -9.87 -24.94 -10.18
N ALA A 40 -9.74 -26.22 -9.87
CA ALA A 40 -10.89 -27.00 -9.35
C ALA A 40 -11.11 -26.92 -7.82
N HIS A 41 -10.12 -26.47 -7.03
CA HIS A 41 -10.28 -26.34 -5.57
C HIS A 41 -10.53 -24.90 -5.06
N HIS A 42 -10.54 -23.91 -5.95
CA HIS A 42 -10.62 -22.49 -5.56
C HIS A 42 -12.03 -21.98 -5.22
N HIS A 43 -13.06 -22.84 -5.35
CA HIS A 43 -14.46 -22.42 -5.27
C HIS A 43 -15.14 -22.54 -3.90
N ARG A 44 -14.49 -23.08 -2.85
CA ARG A 44 -15.18 -23.34 -1.56
C ARG A 44 -14.79 -22.48 -0.36
N HIS A 45 -13.76 -21.64 -0.47
CA HIS A 45 -13.39 -20.73 0.63
C HIS A 45 -13.54 -19.28 0.18
N HIS A 46 -14.66 -18.64 0.55
CA HIS A 46 -14.92 -17.20 0.38
C HIS A 46 -13.92 -16.29 1.15
N ARG A 47 -12.90 -16.88 1.76
CA ARG A 47 -12.22 -16.30 2.91
C ARG A 47 -10.82 -16.95 3.03
N ARG A 48 -9.74 -16.15 3.02
CA ARG A 48 -8.34 -16.65 3.09
C ARG A 48 -7.99 -17.23 4.45
N GLU A 49 -7.30 -18.35 4.53
CA GLU A 49 -7.00 -19.01 5.82
C GLU A 49 -6.20 -18.11 6.77
N TRP A 50 -6.46 -18.22 8.09
CA TRP A 50 -5.74 -17.45 9.11
C TRP A 50 -4.25 -17.80 9.19
N LYS A 51 -3.88 -19.01 8.77
CA LYS A 51 -2.49 -19.49 8.76
C LYS A 51 -1.71 -19.07 7.51
N ASP A 52 -2.34 -18.33 6.60
CA ASP A 52 -1.70 -17.86 5.36
C ASP A 52 -0.56 -16.89 5.68
N GLY A 53 0.60 -17.07 5.03
CA GLY A 53 1.78 -16.23 5.27
C GLY A 53 1.56 -14.76 4.96
N LEU A 54 0.70 -14.43 3.98
CA LEU A 54 0.33 -13.05 3.68
C LEU A 54 -0.48 -12.44 4.84
N MET A 55 -1.35 -13.22 5.48
CA MET A 55 -2.08 -12.76 6.67
C MET A 55 -1.12 -12.43 7.82
N PHE A 56 -0.15 -13.32 8.09
CA PHE A 56 0.82 -13.10 9.18
C PHE A 56 1.74 -11.91 8.95
N SER A 57 2.05 -11.57 7.71
CA SER A 57 2.89 -10.39 7.43
C SER A 57 2.30 -9.08 7.94
N ASN A 58 0.98 -9.00 8.22
CA ASN A 58 0.35 -7.84 8.87
C ASN A 58 0.79 -7.62 10.33
N LEU A 59 1.39 -8.62 10.98
CA LEU A 59 1.89 -8.48 12.36
C LEU A 59 2.99 -7.40 12.47
N VAL A 60 3.67 -7.06 11.38
CA VAL A 60 4.63 -5.94 11.37
C VAL A 60 3.97 -4.61 11.73
N TYR A 61 2.69 -4.42 11.37
CA TYR A 61 1.94 -3.21 11.71
C TYR A 61 1.48 -3.23 13.17
N VAL A 62 1.19 -4.40 13.74
CA VAL A 62 0.94 -4.55 15.18
C VAL A 62 2.20 -4.18 15.96
N LEU A 63 3.36 -4.71 15.54
CA LEU A 63 4.64 -4.37 16.14
C LEU A 63 4.92 -2.87 16.04
N ALA A 64 4.66 -2.27 14.88
CA ALA A 64 4.78 -0.83 14.72
C ALA A 64 3.90 -0.05 15.70
N GLY A 65 2.63 -0.45 15.83
CA GLY A 65 1.70 0.16 16.77
C GLY A 65 2.18 0.08 18.22
N LEU A 66 2.72 -1.08 18.64
CA LEU A 66 3.27 -1.25 19.99
C LEU A 66 4.50 -0.36 20.23
N ILE A 67 5.39 -0.25 19.24
CA ILE A 67 6.54 0.66 19.33
C ILE A 67 6.05 2.11 19.44
N SER A 68 5.07 2.51 18.64
CA SER A 68 4.49 3.85 18.71
C SER A 68 3.86 4.15 20.06
N LEU A 69 3.13 3.19 20.66
CA LEU A 69 2.63 3.34 22.03
C LEU A 69 3.77 3.51 23.04
N SER A 70 4.84 2.72 22.93
CA SER A 70 5.99 2.82 23.83
C SER A 70 6.75 4.14 23.71
N CYS A 71 6.70 4.78 22.54
CA CYS A 71 7.31 6.08 22.27
C CYS A 71 6.37 7.26 22.55
N GLY A 72 5.15 7.03 23.05
CA GLY A 72 4.16 8.08 23.26
C GLY A 72 3.70 8.75 21.97
N GLN A 73 3.71 8.03 20.84
CA GLN A 73 3.24 8.46 19.52
C GLN A 73 1.88 7.79 19.21
N TYR A 74 0.85 8.16 19.95
CA TYR A 74 -0.50 7.62 19.92
C TYR A 74 -1.20 7.76 18.57
N PHE A 75 -0.99 8.86 17.83
CA PHE A 75 -1.55 9.02 16.49
C PHE A 75 -0.99 7.94 15.55
N CYS A 76 0.34 7.76 15.53
CA CYS A 76 0.96 6.69 14.76
C CYS A 76 0.47 5.31 15.21
N ALA A 77 0.37 5.08 16.52
CA ALA A 77 -0.11 3.81 17.07
C ALA A 77 -1.53 3.45 16.59
N LEU A 78 -2.45 4.42 16.64
CA LEU A 78 -3.84 4.25 16.20
C LEU A 78 -3.88 3.82 14.73
N PHE A 79 -3.17 4.52 13.85
CA PHE A 79 -3.19 4.22 12.42
C PHE A 79 -2.45 2.92 12.07
N GLN A 80 -1.37 2.57 12.77
CA GLN A 80 -0.65 1.31 12.54
C GLN A 80 -1.45 0.09 13.01
N MET A 81 -2.10 0.17 14.18
CA MET A 81 -3.03 -0.87 14.64
C MET A 81 -4.25 -0.95 13.72
N GLY A 82 -4.78 0.20 13.28
CA GLY A 82 -5.83 0.29 12.28
C GLY A 82 -5.43 -0.37 10.95
N ALA A 83 -4.19 -0.17 10.50
CA ALA A 83 -3.68 -0.77 9.27
C ALA A 83 -3.60 -2.29 9.41
N ALA A 84 -3.14 -2.80 10.55
CA ALA A 84 -3.13 -4.23 10.84
C ALA A 84 -4.54 -4.83 10.71
N VAL A 85 -5.55 -4.18 11.30
CA VAL A 85 -6.95 -4.64 11.26
C VAL A 85 -7.52 -4.55 9.84
N ALA A 86 -7.42 -3.38 9.20
CA ALA A 86 -8.00 -3.14 7.88
C ALA A 86 -7.37 -4.01 6.81
N SER A 87 -6.04 -4.13 6.77
CA SER A 87 -5.33 -4.98 5.84
C SER A 87 -5.64 -6.46 6.08
N THR A 88 -5.70 -6.89 7.35
CA THR A 88 -6.14 -8.25 7.69
C THR A 88 -7.54 -8.53 7.18
N MET A 89 -8.50 -7.61 7.35
CA MET A 89 -9.86 -7.76 6.84
C MET A 89 -9.91 -7.81 5.32
N PHE A 90 -9.13 -6.96 4.64
CA PHE A 90 -8.99 -6.94 3.19
C PHE A 90 -8.49 -8.29 2.66
N HIS A 91 -7.36 -8.78 3.16
CA HIS A 91 -6.80 -10.08 2.76
C HIS A 91 -7.66 -11.26 3.18
N ARG A 92 -8.31 -11.20 4.35
CA ARG A 92 -9.25 -12.23 4.80
C ARG A 92 -10.39 -12.37 3.79
N SER A 93 -10.82 -11.28 3.17
CA SER A 93 -11.85 -11.24 2.13
C SER A 93 -11.36 -11.66 0.73
N LYS A 94 -10.12 -12.14 0.60
CA LYS A 94 -9.45 -12.37 -0.69
C LYS A 94 -9.50 -11.13 -1.58
N GLU A 95 -9.17 -9.98 -0.98
CA GLU A 95 -9.04 -8.70 -1.67
C GLU A 95 -10.32 -8.18 -2.35
N THR A 96 -11.49 -8.69 -1.96
CA THR A 96 -12.78 -8.31 -2.57
C THR A 96 -13.52 -7.20 -1.81
N ARG A 97 -13.21 -6.99 -0.53
CA ARG A 97 -13.89 -6.04 0.35
C ARG A 97 -12.87 -5.29 1.21
N PHE A 98 -13.24 -4.11 1.70
CA PHE A 98 -12.43 -3.28 2.61
C PHE A 98 -11.19 -2.61 2.00
N LEU A 99 -10.96 -2.70 0.68
CA LEU A 99 -9.86 -2.00 0.01
C LEU A 99 -9.83 -0.51 0.33
N LEU A 100 -11.00 0.15 0.33
CA LEU A 100 -11.07 1.59 0.59
C LEU A 100 -10.59 1.93 2.00
N VAL A 101 -10.99 1.16 3.00
CA VAL A 101 -10.59 1.41 4.40
C VAL A 101 -9.10 1.19 4.58
N ASP A 102 -8.57 0.10 4.02
CA ASP A 102 -7.14 -0.22 4.05
C ASP A 102 -6.31 0.87 3.35
N ALA A 103 -6.73 1.28 2.15
CA ALA A 103 -6.09 2.34 1.39
C ALA A 103 -6.14 3.70 2.10
N LEU A 104 -7.27 4.05 2.75
CA LEU A 104 -7.39 5.30 3.50
C LEU A 104 -6.40 5.33 4.66
N ILE A 105 -6.37 4.30 5.50
CA ILE A 105 -5.47 4.21 6.65
C ILE A 105 -4.01 4.23 6.19
N SER A 106 -3.66 3.43 5.18
CA SER A 106 -2.31 3.41 4.62
C SER A 106 -1.91 4.76 4.02
N SER A 107 -2.84 5.47 3.38
CA SER A 107 -2.58 6.80 2.82
C SER A 107 -2.34 7.84 3.90
N THR A 108 -3.07 7.77 5.03
CA THR A 108 -2.81 8.65 6.18
C THR A 108 -1.42 8.42 6.76
N LEU A 109 -0.98 7.16 6.89
CA LEU A 109 0.39 6.84 7.31
C LEU A 109 1.44 7.36 6.31
N ALA A 110 1.15 7.30 5.00
CA ALA A 110 2.02 7.87 3.97
C ALA A 110 2.11 9.40 4.08
N ILE A 111 1.01 10.09 4.42
CA ILE A 111 1.02 11.54 4.67
C ILE A 111 1.91 11.88 5.86
N VAL A 112 1.84 11.13 6.97
CA VAL A 112 2.73 11.33 8.13
C VAL A 112 4.20 11.15 7.73
N PHE A 113 4.49 10.13 6.93
CA PHE A 113 5.83 9.90 6.40
C PHE A 113 6.33 11.08 5.53
N ILE A 114 5.49 11.60 4.63
CA ILE A 114 5.84 12.74 3.76
C ILE A 114 6.02 14.01 4.60
N PHE A 115 5.13 14.24 5.56
CA PHE A 115 5.24 15.36 6.50
C PHE A 115 6.58 15.33 7.23
N PHE A 116 6.96 14.18 7.78
CA PHE A 116 8.25 14.05 8.47
C PHE A 116 9.43 14.25 7.52
N ALA A 117 9.38 13.71 6.30
CA ALA A 117 10.43 13.94 5.30
C ALA A 117 10.57 15.44 4.96
N ALA A 118 9.46 16.16 4.78
CA ALA A 118 9.48 17.60 4.55
C ALA A 118 10.05 18.37 5.76
N HIS A 119 9.72 17.94 6.98
CA HIS A 119 10.30 18.50 8.20
C HIS A 119 11.81 18.26 8.26
N THR A 120 12.30 17.06 7.93
CA THR A 120 13.74 16.78 7.89
C THR A 120 14.48 17.61 6.85
N LEU A 121 13.86 17.88 5.70
CA LEU A 121 14.42 18.73 4.66
C LEU A 121 14.54 20.19 5.13
N ARG A 122 13.51 20.73 5.78
CA ARG A 122 13.51 22.11 6.31
C ARG A 122 14.56 22.34 7.41
N ASN A 123 14.88 21.29 8.17
CA ASN A 123 15.90 21.32 9.23
C ASN A 123 17.28 20.84 8.75
N GLU A 124 17.47 20.62 7.45
CA GLU A 124 18.74 20.19 6.85
C GLU A 124 19.30 18.87 7.41
N TRP A 125 18.44 17.97 7.90
CA TRP A 125 18.82 16.65 8.42
C TRP A 125 19.00 15.63 7.31
N TYR A 126 19.97 15.88 6.42
CA TYR A 126 20.16 15.14 5.18
C TYR A 126 20.38 13.63 5.36
N GLY A 127 21.00 13.20 6.47
CA GLY A 127 21.16 11.79 6.79
C GLY A 127 19.82 11.07 7.01
N ILE A 128 18.92 11.68 7.78
CA ILE A 128 17.57 11.15 8.03
C ILE A 128 16.75 11.21 6.74
N LEU A 129 16.83 12.32 6.01
CA LEU A 129 16.15 12.48 4.72
C LEU A 129 16.56 11.41 3.72
N ALA A 130 17.86 11.09 3.61
CA ALA A 130 18.34 10.04 2.72
C ALA A 130 17.75 8.66 3.07
N ILE A 131 17.71 8.32 4.36
CA ILE A 131 17.05 7.09 4.84
C ILE A 131 15.58 7.07 4.41
N LYS A 132 14.86 8.20 4.59
CA LYS A 132 13.45 8.30 4.20
C LYS A 132 13.27 8.17 2.70
N LEU A 133 14.08 8.82 1.87
CA LEU A 133 13.98 8.69 0.41
C LEU A 133 14.17 7.24 -0.04
N VAL A 134 15.15 6.51 0.53
CA VAL A 134 15.35 5.09 0.23
C VAL A 134 14.13 4.25 0.65
N GLN A 135 13.60 4.47 1.85
CA GLN A 135 12.41 3.76 2.33
C GLN A 135 11.19 4.04 1.44
N GLY A 136 10.98 5.30 1.06
CA GLY A 136 9.92 5.70 0.13
C GLY A 136 10.06 5.01 -1.23
N ALA A 137 11.27 4.97 -1.78
CA ALA A 137 11.55 4.27 -3.03
C ALA A 137 11.29 2.76 -2.94
N LEU A 138 11.73 2.11 -1.85
CA LEU A 138 11.49 0.68 -1.62
C LEU A 138 10.00 0.37 -1.46
N CYS A 139 9.27 1.22 -0.76
CA CYS A 139 7.81 1.17 -0.69
C CYS A 139 7.25 1.23 -2.12
N VAL A 140 7.45 2.33 -2.85
CA VAL A 140 6.87 2.52 -4.19
C VAL A 140 7.21 1.35 -5.12
N PHE A 141 8.47 0.90 -5.10
CA PHE A 141 8.91 -0.26 -5.86
C PHE A 141 8.12 -1.53 -5.49
N THR A 142 8.04 -1.87 -4.21
CA THR A 142 7.38 -3.12 -3.78
C THR A 142 5.87 -3.09 -4.02
N TRP A 143 5.21 -1.93 -3.88
CA TRP A 143 3.80 -1.74 -4.21
C TRP A 143 3.52 -1.94 -5.70
N ILE A 144 4.32 -1.31 -6.57
CA ILE A 144 4.13 -1.44 -8.02
C ILE A 144 4.46 -2.86 -8.47
N TYR A 145 5.56 -3.43 -7.95
CA TYR A 145 6.08 -4.71 -8.39
C TYR A 145 5.19 -5.89 -7.97
N CYS A 146 4.49 -5.81 -6.81
CA CYS A 146 3.59 -6.89 -6.39
C CYS A 146 2.41 -7.08 -7.36
N GLY A 147 1.99 -6.01 -8.03
CA GLY A 147 0.89 -6.05 -8.99
C GLY A 147 -0.47 -6.24 -8.32
N LEU A 148 -1.44 -6.69 -9.11
CA LEU A 148 -2.84 -6.83 -8.68
C LEU A 148 -3.11 -8.19 -8.00
N PRO A 149 -4.13 -8.26 -7.11
CA PRO A 149 -4.60 -9.51 -6.52
C PRO A 149 -4.88 -10.58 -7.57
N GLY A 150 -4.50 -11.83 -7.25
CA GLY A 150 -4.60 -12.98 -8.17
C GLY A 150 -3.46 -13.10 -9.19
N GLY A 151 -2.54 -12.13 -9.25
CA GLY A 151 -1.31 -12.23 -10.03
C GLY A 151 -0.31 -13.22 -9.43
N ALA A 152 0.49 -13.88 -10.28
CA ALA A 152 1.47 -14.89 -9.85
C ALA A 152 2.52 -14.41 -8.83
N ARG A 153 2.74 -13.09 -8.76
CA ARG A 153 3.72 -12.45 -7.87
C ARG A 153 3.08 -11.82 -6.64
N TYR A 154 1.75 -11.67 -6.61
CA TYR A 154 1.04 -10.83 -5.65
C TYR A 154 1.35 -11.23 -4.21
N ASP A 155 1.00 -12.44 -3.79
CA ASP A 155 1.11 -12.84 -2.38
C ASP A 155 2.54 -12.69 -1.82
N LYS A 156 3.55 -13.11 -2.57
CA LYS A 156 4.95 -13.03 -2.16
C LYS A 156 5.43 -11.59 -2.02
N TRP A 157 5.12 -10.75 -2.99
CA TRP A 157 5.63 -9.38 -3.01
C TRP A 157 4.77 -8.42 -2.19
N HIS A 158 3.49 -8.71 -2.01
CA HIS A 158 2.64 -7.94 -1.11
C HIS A 158 3.03 -8.18 0.35
N ALA A 159 3.39 -9.40 0.72
CA ALA A 159 3.99 -9.67 2.04
C ALA A 159 5.30 -8.90 2.25
N ARG A 160 6.14 -8.77 1.20
CA ARG A 160 7.36 -7.94 1.26
C ARG A 160 7.04 -6.46 1.38
N TRP A 161 6.03 -5.98 0.66
CA TRP A 161 5.50 -4.64 0.82
C TRP A 161 5.11 -4.38 2.28
N HIS A 162 4.40 -5.31 2.95
CA HIS A 162 4.08 -5.18 4.38
C HIS A 162 5.31 -5.00 5.25
N TYR A 163 6.35 -5.80 5.06
CA TYR A 163 7.57 -5.65 5.85
C TYR A 163 8.29 -4.33 5.57
N VAL A 164 8.38 -3.91 4.31
CA VAL A 164 9.04 -2.65 3.92
C VAL A 164 8.28 -1.44 4.45
N SER A 165 6.95 -1.38 4.27
CA SER A 165 6.11 -0.31 4.79
C SER A 165 6.05 -0.33 6.33
N GLY A 166 6.03 -1.52 6.93
CA GLY A 166 6.12 -1.74 8.37
C GLY A 166 7.40 -1.17 8.99
N VAL A 167 8.56 -1.51 8.43
CA VAL A 167 9.85 -0.94 8.86
C VAL A 167 9.89 0.58 8.62
N THR A 168 9.34 1.03 7.49
CA THR A 168 9.24 2.46 7.18
C THR A 168 8.45 3.20 8.24
N THR A 169 7.29 2.66 8.66
CA THR A 169 6.46 3.31 9.68
C THR A 169 7.10 3.23 11.08
N ILE A 170 7.74 2.12 11.46
CA ILE A 170 8.50 1.99 12.72
C ILE A 170 9.60 3.05 12.80
N THR A 171 10.44 3.14 11.78
CA THR A 171 11.54 4.12 11.76
C THR A 171 11.02 5.55 11.73
N THR A 172 9.87 5.82 11.10
CA THR A 172 9.21 7.14 11.17
C THR A 172 8.78 7.46 12.59
N THR A 173 8.12 6.53 13.27
CA THR A 173 7.76 6.67 14.70
C THR A 173 8.98 6.98 15.55
N CYS A 174 10.07 6.21 15.41
CA CYS A 174 11.27 6.41 16.20
C CYS A 174 11.89 7.80 15.96
N PHE A 175 11.92 8.26 14.71
CA PHE A 175 12.44 9.60 14.43
C PHE A 175 11.49 10.71 14.88
N LEU A 176 10.17 10.53 14.77
CA LEU A 176 9.21 11.47 15.36
C LEU A 176 9.42 11.59 16.87
N ALA A 177 9.53 10.46 17.58
CA ALA A 177 9.74 10.48 19.03
C ALA A 177 11.05 11.18 19.45
N LEU A 178 12.10 11.08 18.65
CA LEU A 178 13.41 11.67 18.96
C LEU A 178 13.54 13.14 18.54
N TYR A 179 12.97 13.50 17.40
CA TYR A 179 13.21 14.80 16.77
C TYR A 179 11.99 15.72 16.72
N LEU A 180 10.79 15.19 16.97
CA LEU A 180 9.53 15.94 17.02
C LEU A 180 8.58 15.31 18.06
N PRO A 181 8.96 15.23 19.35
CA PRO A 181 8.18 14.56 20.37
C PRO A 181 6.76 15.14 20.56
N GLU A 182 6.58 16.42 20.24
CA GLU A 182 5.30 17.15 20.26
C GLU A 182 4.34 16.79 19.10
N PHE A 183 4.71 15.88 18.21
CA PHE A 183 3.90 15.51 17.03
C PHE A 183 2.44 15.17 17.37
N ASP A 184 2.20 14.37 18.39
CA ASP A 184 0.82 14.02 18.80
C ASP A 184 0.02 15.23 19.27
N LEU A 185 0.66 16.18 19.95
CA LEU A 185 0.00 17.42 20.38
C LEU A 185 -0.40 18.26 19.16
N ILE A 186 0.50 18.38 18.18
CA ILE A 186 0.22 19.06 16.91
C ILE A 186 -0.98 18.40 16.20
N MET A 187 -1.02 17.07 16.15
CA MET A 187 -2.12 16.34 15.53
C MET A 187 -3.43 16.51 16.29
N HIS A 188 -3.39 16.53 17.63
CA HIS A 188 -4.56 16.77 18.46
C HIS A 188 -5.19 18.13 18.18
N GLU A 189 -4.38 19.21 18.19
CA GLU A 189 -4.89 20.54 17.89
C GLU A 189 -5.41 20.66 16.45
N LEU A 190 -4.71 20.05 15.46
CA LEU A 190 -5.19 20.04 14.08
C LEU A 190 -6.57 19.37 13.94
N VAL A 191 -6.77 18.22 14.59
CA VAL A 191 -8.05 17.49 14.56
C VAL A 191 -9.14 18.33 15.23
N LYS A 192 -8.83 18.94 16.37
CA LYS A 192 -9.75 19.80 17.10
C LYS A 192 -10.17 21.02 16.28
N ASP A 193 -9.23 21.69 15.63
CA ASP A 193 -9.49 22.83 14.74
C ASP A 193 -10.36 22.41 13.56
N TYR A 194 -10.07 21.26 12.95
CA TYR A 194 -10.89 20.71 11.88
C TYR A 194 -12.32 20.40 12.35
N MET A 195 -12.49 19.80 13.53
CA MET A 195 -13.82 19.53 14.09
C MET A 195 -14.60 20.82 14.37
N LEU A 196 -13.93 21.87 14.85
CA LEU A 196 -14.53 23.18 15.08
C LEU A 196 -15.01 23.80 13.76
N VAL A 197 -14.18 23.80 12.72
CA VAL A 197 -14.57 24.29 11.38
C VAL A 197 -15.70 23.45 10.78
N ALA A 198 -15.63 22.12 10.90
CA ALA A 198 -16.67 21.23 10.38
C ALA A 198 -18.03 21.48 11.06
N SER A 199 -18.03 21.81 12.36
CA SER A 199 -19.25 22.15 13.10
C SER A 199 -19.95 23.41 12.61
N TRP A 200 -19.25 24.31 11.90
CA TRP A 200 -19.86 25.51 11.32
C TRP A 200 -20.68 25.21 10.06
N PHE A 201 -20.47 24.04 9.45
CA PHE A 201 -21.14 23.60 8.23
C PHE A 201 -22.21 22.54 8.48
N ALA A 202 -22.41 22.12 9.74
CA ALA A 202 -23.42 21.15 10.16
C ALA A 202 -24.67 21.86 10.69
#